data_AF-A0A9P8F510-F1
#
_entry.id   AF-A0A9P8F510-F1
#
_cell.length_a   1.000
_cell.length_b   1.000
_cell.length_c   1.000
_cell.angle_alpha   90.00
_cell.angle_beta   90.00
_cell.angle_gamma   90.00
#
_symmetry.space_group_name_H-M   'P 1'
#
loop_
_entity.id
_entity.type
_entity.pdbx_description
1 polymer ?
#
loop_
_entity_poly.entity_id
_entity_poly.type
_entity_poly.pdbx_seq_one_letter_code
_entity_poly.pdbx_strand_id
1 'polypeptide(L)'
;MAEHYSQLCALLVDESYGQLSAHVFRTLALWGRVNLQTLISNAQLSPRHVKYALTVLIQQHLVLHSSAAGSDPQTFYEVDWNGAYNLMRSGKIINIVQSRFGEAAA
;
A
#
# COMPACT_ATOMS: atom_id res chain seq x y z
N MET A 1 -18.46 -9.01 -3.30
CA MET A 1 -17.97 -7.81 -4.02
C MET A 1 -16.61 -7.32 -3.52
N ALA A 2 -16.35 -7.22 -2.21
CA ALA A 2 -15.07 -6.71 -1.69
C ALA A 2 -13.84 -7.60 -2.02
N GLU A 3 -14.03 -8.92 -2.18
CA GLU A 3 -12.94 -9.87 -2.42
C GLU A 3 -12.25 -9.67 -3.77
N HIS A 4 -13.00 -9.45 -4.85
CA HIS A 4 -12.41 -9.18 -6.16
C HIS A 4 -11.69 -7.83 -6.20
N TYR A 5 -12.18 -6.85 -5.45
CA TYR A 5 -11.55 -5.54 -5.33
C TYR A 5 -10.20 -5.63 -4.61
N SER A 6 -10.13 -6.37 -3.50
CA SER A 6 -8.88 -6.55 -2.76
C SER A 6 -7.86 -7.38 -3.54
N GLN A 7 -8.31 -8.42 -4.25
CA GLN A 7 -7.47 -9.22 -5.16
C GLN A 7 -6.89 -8.36 -6.29
N LEU A 8 -7.71 -7.53 -6.95
CA LEU A 8 -7.24 -6.62 -7.98
C LEU A 8 -6.18 -5.65 -7.44
N CYS A 9 -6.43 -5.02 -6.30
CA CYS A 9 -5.45 -4.12 -5.68
C CYS A 9 -4.14 -4.83 -5.36
N ALA A 10 -4.20 -6.07 -4.84
CA ALA A 10 -3.00 -6.85 -4.56
C ALA A 10 -2.21 -7.18 -5.84
N LEU A 11 -2.88 -7.51 -6.95
CA LEU A 11 -2.23 -7.75 -8.24
C LEU A 11 -1.56 -6.49 -8.79
N LEU A 12 -2.23 -5.34 -8.71
CA LEU A 12 -1.65 -4.06 -9.14
C LEU A 12 -0.39 -3.71 -8.34
N VAL A 13 -0.39 -3.96 -7.03
CA VAL A 13 0.79 -3.74 -6.17
C VAL A 13 1.92 -4.71 -6.52
N ASP A 14 1.60 -5.96 -6.86
CA ASP A 14 2.60 -6.97 -7.27
C ASP A 14 3.28 -6.58 -8.59
N GLU A 15 2.49 -6.21 -9.60
CA GLU A 15 3.01 -5.76 -10.89
C GLU A 15 3.85 -4.47 -10.78
N SER A 16 3.49 -3.57 -9.86
CA SER A 16 4.15 -2.26 -9.74
C SER A 16 5.37 -2.27 -8.82
N TYR A 17 5.32 -3.02 -7.71
CA TYR A 17 6.30 -2.93 -6.61
C TYR A 17 6.80 -4.29 -6.11
N GLY A 18 6.42 -5.36 -6.81
CA GLY A 18 6.90 -6.71 -6.59
C GLY A 18 6.24 -7.49 -5.45
N GLN A 19 6.53 -8.78 -5.46
CA GLN A 19 5.88 -9.79 -4.63
C GLN A 19 5.99 -9.53 -3.12
N LEU A 20 7.14 -9.00 -2.68
CA LEU A 20 7.37 -8.70 -1.27
C LEU A 20 6.40 -7.62 -0.76
N SER A 21 6.23 -6.54 -1.52
CA SER A 21 5.29 -5.45 -1.22
C SER A 21 3.85 -5.94 -1.27
N ALA A 22 3.50 -6.72 -2.29
CA ALA A 22 2.17 -7.29 -2.45
C ALA A 22 1.81 -8.30 -1.34
N HIS A 23 2.79 -9.03 -0.79
CA HIS A 23 2.55 -9.94 0.33
C HIS A 23 2.20 -9.20 1.61
N VAL A 24 2.95 -8.15 1.95
CA VAL A 24 2.65 -7.31 3.12
C VAL A 24 1.33 -6.57 2.95
N PHE A 25 1.05 -6.07 1.74
CA PHE A 25 -0.22 -5.46 1.39
C PHE A 25 -1.40 -6.43 1.58
N ARG A 26 -1.30 -7.67 1.08
CA ARG A 26 -2.32 -8.72 1.28
C ARG A 26 -2.51 -9.07 2.75
N THR A 27 -1.43 -9.11 3.52
CA THR A 27 -1.50 -9.35 4.96
C THR A 27 -2.29 -8.23 5.64
N LEU A 28 -2.01 -6.96 5.34
CA LEU A 28 -2.80 -5.83 5.86
C LEU A 28 -4.25 -5.85 5.36
N ALA A 29 -4.49 -6.22 4.11
CA ALA A 29 -5.83 -6.34 3.54
C ALA A 29 -6.69 -7.40 4.27
N LEU A 30 -6.09 -8.50 4.70
CA LEU A 30 -6.78 -9.58 5.42
C LEU A 30 -7.03 -9.23 6.89
N TRP A 31 -6.06 -8.63 7.56
CA TRP A 31 -6.12 -8.37 9.01
C TRP A 31 -6.66 -6.98 9.36
N GLY A 32 -6.77 -6.10 8.38
CA GLY A 32 -7.17 -4.71 8.57
C GLY A 32 -6.09 -3.88 9.27
N ARG A 33 -6.52 -3.01 10.18
CA ARG A 33 -5.65 -2.10 10.91
C ARG A 33 -4.87 -2.84 12.01
N VAL A 34 -3.55 -2.92 11.89
CA VAL A 34 -2.68 -3.63 12.84
C VAL A 34 -1.39 -2.87 13.14
N ASN A 35 -0.75 -3.16 14.28
CA ASN A 35 0.57 -2.61 14.60
C ASN A 35 1.70 -3.42 13.91
N LEU A 36 2.93 -2.90 13.97
CA LEU A 36 4.09 -3.55 13.32
C LEU A 36 4.37 -4.97 13.84
N GLN A 37 4.20 -5.23 15.13
CA GLN A 37 4.50 -6.54 15.72
C GLN A 37 3.49 -7.59 15.24
N THR A 38 2.20 -7.26 15.27
CA THR A 38 1.14 -8.10 14.74
C THR A 38 1.32 -8.34 13.24
N LEU A 39 1.72 -7.31 12.48
CA LEU A 39 2.01 -7.46 11.06
C LEU A 39 3.17 -8.41 10.79
N ILE A 40 4.27 -8.31 11.54
CA ILE A 40 5.43 -9.21 11.40
C ILE A 40 5.03 -10.66 11.68
N SER A 41 4.29 -10.89 12.77
CA SER A 41 3.82 -12.23 13.16
C SER A 41 2.90 -12.84 12.10
N ASN A 42 1.99 -12.04 11.54
CA ASN A 42 1.00 -12.52 10.58
C ASN A 42 1.56 -12.66 9.15
N ALA A 43 2.54 -11.85 8.76
CA ALA A 43 3.14 -11.90 7.43
C ALA A 43 4.04 -13.13 7.22
N GLN A 44 4.50 -13.79 8.29
CA GLN A 44 5.45 -14.91 8.22
C GLN A 44 6.73 -14.56 7.44
N LEU A 45 7.16 -13.29 7.54
CA LEU A 45 8.37 -12.77 6.91
C LEU A 45 9.36 -12.31 7.97
N SER A 46 10.63 -12.17 7.58
CA SER A 46 11.61 -11.55 8.47
C SER A 46 11.18 -10.12 8.82
N PRO A 47 11.41 -9.64 10.06
CA PRO A 47 11.11 -8.26 10.46
C PRO A 47 11.70 -7.21 9.50
N ARG A 48 12.86 -7.51 8.92
CA ARG A 48 13.55 -6.65 7.95
C ARG A 48 12.78 -6.53 6.64
N HIS A 49 12.30 -7.65 6.10
CA HIS A 49 11.51 -7.67 4.86
C HIS A 49 10.17 -6.94 5.03
N VAL A 50 9.50 -7.11 6.18
CA VAL A 50 8.27 -6.39 6.48
C VAL A 50 8.52 -4.89 6.51
N LYS A 51 9.57 -4.43 7.19
CA LYS A 51 9.92 -3.00 7.24
C LYS A 51 10.22 -2.43 5.85
N TYR A 52 10.97 -3.13 5.01
CA TYR A 52 11.27 -2.67 3.64
C TYR A 52 10.02 -2.57 2.77
N ALA A 53 9.18 -3.60 2.79
CA ALA A 53 7.90 -3.56 2.09
C ALA A 53 7.03 -2.40 2.59
N LEU A 54 6.92 -2.23 3.89
CA LEU A 54 6.13 -1.18 4.52
C LEU A 54 6.62 0.23 4.12
N THR A 55 7.94 0.44 4.06
CA THR A 55 8.51 1.71 3.59
C THR A 55 8.07 2.03 2.16
N VAL A 56 8.14 1.04 1.25
CA VAL A 56 7.69 1.22 -0.14
C VAL A 56 6.19 1.52 -0.18
N LEU A 57 5.38 0.73 0.53
CA LEU A 57 3.92 0.89 0.54
C LEU A 57 3.49 2.25 1.11
N ILE A 58 4.15 2.76 2.16
CA ILE A 58 3.88 4.09 2.70
C ILE A 58 4.28 5.18 1.71
N GLN A 59 5.48 5.10 1.13
CA GLN A 59 6.00 6.10 0.20
C GLN A 59 5.13 6.24 -1.06
N GLN A 60 4.50 5.16 -1.49
CA GLN A 60 3.64 5.10 -2.67
C GLN A 60 2.16 5.33 -2.35
N HIS A 61 1.84 5.78 -1.13
CA HIS A 61 0.46 6.01 -0.68
C HIS A 61 -0.45 4.78 -0.81
N LEU A 62 0.09 3.59 -0.55
CA LEU A 62 -0.64 2.31 -0.57
C LEU A 62 -1.03 1.83 0.84
N VAL A 63 -0.37 2.38 1.86
CA VAL A 63 -0.61 2.10 3.27
C VAL A 63 -0.69 3.41 4.04
N LEU A 64 -1.75 3.56 4.83
CA LEU A 64 -1.89 4.63 5.80
C LEU A 64 -1.21 4.21 7.11
N HIS A 65 -0.68 5.19 7.81
CA HIS A 65 -0.16 5.00 9.16
C HIS A 65 -0.76 6.05 10.09
N SER A 66 -1.06 5.65 11.32
CA SER A 66 -1.53 6.56 12.35
C SER A 66 -0.93 6.18 13.69
N SER A 67 -0.42 7.17 14.41
CA SER A 67 0.08 7.00 15.77
C SER A 67 -0.96 7.54 16.74
N ALA A 68 -1.35 6.74 17.74
CA ALA A 68 -2.22 7.22 18.79
C ALA A 68 -1.46 8.24 19.67
N ALA A 69 -2.10 9.37 19.96
CA ALA A 69 -1.56 10.33 20.93
C ALA A 69 -1.78 9.78 22.35
N GLY A 70 -0.69 9.54 23.10
CA GLY A 70 -0.73 8.94 24.43
C GLY A 70 0.66 8.73 25.02
N SER A 71 0.73 8.17 26.23
CA SER A 71 1.99 7.90 26.95
C SER A 71 2.85 6.80 26.31
N ASP A 72 2.25 5.90 25.53
CA ASP A 72 2.94 4.90 24.72
C ASP A 72 2.41 4.96 23.27
N PRO A 73 3.00 5.79 22.40
CA PRO A 73 2.47 6.02 21.06
C PRO A 73 2.71 4.80 20.17
N GLN A 74 1.67 3.98 20.01
CA GLN A 74 1.69 2.86 19.08
C GLN A 74 1.25 3.29 17.68
N THR A 75 2.05 2.95 16.66
CA THR A 75 1.71 3.14 15.25
C THR A 75 0.92 1.95 14.71
N PHE A 76 -0.18 2.25 14.04
CA PHE A 76 -1.01 1.30 13.31
C PHE A 76 -0.92 1.55 11.82
N TYR A 77 -1.02 0.48 11.05
CA TYR A 77 -0.97 0.47 9.59
C TYR A 77 -2.23 -0.14 9.04
N GLU A 78 -2.75 0.43 7.96
CA GLU A 78 -3.92 -0.07 7.23
C GLU A 78 -3.77 0.22 5.73
N VAL A 79 -4.49 -0.56 4.90
CA VAL A 79 -4.43 -0.40 3.45
C VAL A 79 -5.11 0.90 3.01
N ASP A 80 -4.45 1.68 2.14
CA ASP A 80 -5.11 2.71 1.34
C ASP A 80 -5.66 2.09 0.05
N TRP A 81 -6.93 1.72 0.10
CA TRP A 81 -7.65 1.13 -1.03
C TRP A 81 -7.74 2.06 -2.24
N ASN A 82 -7.82 3.37 -2.02
CA ASN A 82 -7.92 4.34 -3.11
C ASN A 82 -6.56 4.50 -3.78
N GLY A 83 -5.49 4.60 -2.99
CA GLY A 83 -4.12 4.63 -3.47
C GLY A 83 -3.80 3.41 -4.34
N ALA A 84 -4.12 2.20 -3.84
CA ALA A 84 -3.86 0.97 -4.59
C ALA A 84 -4.65 0.87 -5.90
N TYR A 85 -5.93 1.24 -5.91
CA TYR A 85 -6.72 1.21 -7.15
C TYR A 85 -6.25 2.28 -8.16
N ASN A 86 -5.71 3.41 -7.67
CA ASN A 86 -5.22 4.47 -8.55
C ASN A 86 -3.98 4.07 -9.37
N LEU A 87 -3.27 3.00 -8.99
CA LEU A 87 -2.19 2.41 -9.80
C LEU A 87 -2.69 2.07 -11.22
N MET A 88 -3.88 1.49 -11.33
CA MET A 88 -4.51 1.16 -12.62
C MET A 88 -4.80 2.42 -13.47
N ARG A 89 -4.98 3.58 -12.82
CA ARG A 89 -5.34 4.84 -13.49
C ARG A 89 -4.13 5.70 -13.85
N SER A 90 -2.92 5.34 -13.40
CA SER A 90 -1.70 6.13 -13.56
C SER A 90 -1.47 6.62 -15.00
N GLY A 91 -1.52 5.73 -15.99
CA GLY A 91 -1.35 6.10 -17.40
C GLY A 91 -2.41 7.08 -17.91
N LYS A 92 -3.68 6.93 -17.48
CA LYS A 92 -4.74 7.87 -17.85
C LYS A 92 -4.53 9.24 -17.20
N ILE A 93 -4.06 9.29 -15.96
CA ILE A 93 -3.74 10.54 -15.28
C ILE A 93 -2.63 11.27 -16.02
N ILE A 94 -1.53 10.57 -16.35
CA ILE A 94 -0.40 11.11 -17.12
C ILE A 94 -0.90 11.68 -18.46
N ASN A 95 -1.68 10.90 -19.23
CA ASN A 95 -2.23 11.36 -20.50
C ASN A 95 -3.10 12.62 -20.38
N ILE A 96 -3.91 12.73 -19.31
CA ILE A 96 -4.74 13.92 -19.08
C ILE A 96 -3.86 15.13 -18.76
N VAL A 97 -2.86 14.96 -17.91
CA VAL A 97 -1.92 16.03 -17.54
C VAL A 97 -1.14 16.50 -18.78
N GLN A 98 -0.60 15.57 -19.56
CA GLN A 98 0.08 15.85 -20.82
C GLN A 98 -0.81 16.65 -21.78
N SER A 99 -2.06 16.21 -21.97
CA SER A 99 -2.98 16.86 -22.90
C SER A 99 -3.33 18.30 -22.53
N ARG A 100 -3.27 18.64 -21.23
CA ARG A 100 -3.67 19.96 -20.72
C ARG A 100 -2.50 20.91 -20.52
N PHE A 101 -1.33 20.39 -20.16
CA PHE A 101 -0.20 21.17 -19.69
C PHE A 101 1.08 20.94 -20.50
N GLY A 102 1.04 20.07 -21.51
CA GLY A 102 2.17 19.71 -22.36
C GLY A 102 2.99 18.55 -21.81
N GLU A 103 3.93 18.07 -22.64
CA GLU A 103 4.75 16.87 -22.36
C GLU A 103 5.63 17.02 -21.12
N ALA A 104 6.16 18.21 -20.84
CA ALA A 104 7.01 18.44 -19.67
C ALA A 104 6.30 18.33 -18.31
N ALA A 105 4.95 18.37 -18.30
CA ALA A 105 4.15 18.25 -17.10
C ALA A 105 3.65 16.82 -16.83
N ALA A 106 3.82 15.91 -17.82
CA ALA A 106 3.37 14.53 -17.78
C ALA A 106 4.36 13.63 -17.04
#